data_AF-A0A5N6WDI8-F1
#
_entry.id   AF-A0A5N6WDI8-F1
#
_cell.length_a   1.000
_cell.length_b   1.000
_cell.length_c   1.000
_cell.angle_alpha   90.00
_cell.angle_beta   90.00
_cell.angle_gamma   90.00
#
_symmetry.space_group_name_H-M   'P 1'
#
loop_
_entity.id
_entity.type
_entity.pdbx_description
1 polymer ?
#
loop_
_entity_poly.entity_id
_entity_poly.type
_entity_poly.pdbx_seq_one_letter_code
_entity_poly.pdbx_strand_id
1 'polypeptide(L)'
;MRWLSTPLVAVSLSLGLSAIGHASQIDREGNQYLHGQSEWQSDGRCTETPGSVWKCGNGGTIVFPEDQSYWIASRLNPILSDVTIEWPGEMNDFSPQFSDDLDYWRNHSYPVAFQNHAAGFVIAGRNITIDGYGTREAGNTQPGRPMPFVFWNVSDIHVDNFYVKDPQLWAPNITNGTNMQFNNINCNATAIDAPYGENWVQNTDGFDTMDARNIRLTNFVKDPYESAGLPRGGGWGNVSNIIFSNFEFQGANTGPMIYQNEGNNGSYAGTSLMTVFNITFANFTGYVTNENEVTSTISSSENHPCYDIDFDNVLLNITKSPGKIRENRH
;
A
#
# COMPACT_ATOMS: atom_id res chain seq x y z
N MET A 1 25.00 20.97 -82.03
CA MET A 1 25.82 20.74 -80.82
C MET A 1 25.23 21.54 -79.66
N ARG A 2 24.70 20.85 -78.65
CA ARG A 2 24.73 21.17 -77.20
C ARG A 2 23.58 20.43 -76.49
N TRP A 3 23.94 19.23 -76.05
CA TRP A 3 23.62 18.56 -74.78
C TRP A 3 22.39 19.05 -74.00
N LEU A 4 21.37 18.18 -73.96
CA LEU A 4 20.38 18.09 -72.88
C LEU A 4 20.98 17.20 -71.78
N SER A 5 21.33 17.78 -70.63
CA SER A 5 21.63 17.04 -69.41
C SER A 5 20.44 17.19 -68.45
N THR A 6 19.76 16.08 -68.19
CA THR A 6 18.80 15.92 -67.10
C THR A 6 19.52 15.94 -65.75
N PRO A 7 19.06 16.71 -64.75
CA PRO A 7 19.33 16.35 -63.37
C PRO A 7 18.22 15.41 -62.89
N LEU A 8 18.60 14.17 -62.52
CA LEU A 8 17.79 13.35 -61.63
C LEU A 8 17.65 14.10 -60.30
N VAL A 9 16.44 14.56 -59.97
CA VAL A 9 16.10 14.90 -58.60
C VAL A 9 15.76 13.59 -57.89
N ALA A 10 16.69 13.08 -57.08
CA ALA A 10 16.38 12.07 -56.10
C ALA A 10 15.48 12.72 -55.03
N VAL A 11 14.18 12.39 -55.04
CA VAL A 11 13.30 12.68 -53.91
C VAL A 11 13.67 11.67 -52.82
N SER A 12 14.47 12.09 -51.85
CA SER A 12 14.60 11.34 -50.60
C SER A 12 13.26 11.39 -49.89
N LEU A 13 12.53 10.28 -49.91
CA LEU A 13 11.38 10.06 -49.06
C LEU A 13 11.90 9.88 -47.63
N SER A 14 12.17 10.97 -46.94
CA SER A 14 12.35 10.96 -45.50
C SER A 14 10.97 10.73 -44.88
N LEU A 15 10.68 9.46 -44.56
CA LEU A 15 9.66 9.09 -43.58
C LEU A 15 10.09 9.71 -42.25
N GLY A 16 9.71 10.97 -42.03
CA GLY A 16 9.74 11.57 -40.72
C GLY A 16 8.73 10.81 -39.87
N LEU A 17 9.21 9.99 -38.94
CA LEU A 17 8.45 9.73 -37.73
C LEU A 17 8.14 11.10 -37.14
N SER A 18 6.91 11.57 -37.32
CA SER A 18 6.39 12.66 -36.49
C SER A 18 6.22 12.07 -35.10
N ALA A 19 7.31 11.97 -34.35
CA ALA A 19 7.24 11.93 -32.90
C ALA A 19 6.57 13.25 -32.52
N ILE A 20 5.28 13.18 -32.19
CA ILE A 20 4.60 14.27 -31.52
C ILE A 20 5.24 14.34 -30.14
N GLY A 21 6.35 15.08 -30.04
CA GLY A 21 6.95 15.44 -28.77
C GLY A 21 5.95 16.31 -28.01
N HIS A 22 5.33 15.77 -26.98
CA HIS A 22 4.57 16.54 -26.01
C HIS A 22 5.41 16.66 -24.75
N ALA A 23 5.64 17.90 -24.33
CA ALA A 23 6.48 18.21 -23.18
C ALA A 23 5.81 17.69 -21.90
N SER A 24 6.39 16.66 -21.29
CA SER A 24 6.21 16.39 -19.87
C SER A 24 6.58 17.65 -19.10
N GLN A 25 5.72 18.13 -18.21
CA GLN A 25 6.18 19.15 -17.26
C GLN A 25 7.17 18.44 -16.33
N ILE A 26 8.35 19.00 -16.19
CA ILE A 26 9.39 18.50 -15.29
C ILE A 26 9.49 19.51 -14.14
N ASP A 27 9.43 19.05 -12.90
CA ASP A 27 9.62 19.94 -11.75
C ASP A 27 11.09 20.38 -11.61
N ARG A 28 11.39 21.18 -10.57
CA ARG A 28 12.76 21.68 -10.33
C ARG A 28 13.75 20.59 -9.89
N GLU A 29 13.25 19.41 -9.52
CA GLU A 29 14.03 18.26 -9.06
C GLU A 29 14.20 17.21 -10.17
N GLY A 30 13.55 17.38 -11.32
CA GLY A 30 13.64 16.47 -12.46
C GLY A 30 12.50 15.47 -12.55
N ASN A 31 11.49 15.56 -11.68
CA ASN A 31 10.34 14.64 -11.69
C ASN A 31 9.36 15.00 -12.79
N GLN A 32 8.85 13.99 -13.51
CA GLN A 32 7.83 14.20 -14.53
C GLN A 32 6.44 14.30 -13.88
N TYR A 33 5.74 15.42 -14.11
CA TYR A 33 4.33 15.57 -13.77
C TYR A 33 3.50 14.67 -14.67
N LEU A 34 2.70 13.86 -13.99
CA LEU A 34 1.79 12.87 -14.54
C LEU A 34 0.66 13.49 -15.37
N HIS A 35 0.90 13.71 -16.65
CA HIS A 35 -0.14 13.80 -17.67
C HIS A 35 -0.24 12.44 -18.35
N GLY A 36 -1.38 11.74 -18.19
CA GLY A 36 -1.55 10.37 -18.65
C GLY A 36 -1.24 10.17 -20.13
N GLN A 37 -0.31 9.26 -20.42
CA GLN A 37 -0.02 8.74 -21.75
C GLN A 37 0.00 7.21 -21.68
N SER A 38 -0.58 6.57 -22.70
CA SER A 38 -0.62 5.11 -22.86
C SER A 38 -0.07 4.76 -24.23
N GLU A 39 0.84 3.80 -24.29
CA GLU A 39 1.31 3.23 -25.55
C GLU A 39 1.33 1.70 -25.49
N TRP A 40 0.60 1.07 -26.43
CA TRP A 40 0.61 -0.38 -26.62
C TRP A 40 1.79 -0.77 -27.51
N GLN A 41 2.63 -1.66 -26.99
CA GLN A 41 3.75 -2.25 -27.71
C GLN A 41 3.30 -3.50 -28.47
N SER A 42 4.05 -3.87 -29.51
CA SER A 42 3.74 -5.03 -30.36
C SER A 42 3.87 -6.38 -29.64
N ASP A 43 4.51 -6.41 -28.47
CA ASP A 43 4.66 -7.60 -27.63
C ASP A 43 3.50 -7.79 -26.63
N GLY A 44 2.47 -6.94 -26.67
CA GLY A 44 1.31 -7.00 -25.79
C GLY A 44 1.50 -6.29 -24.45
N ARG A 45 2.62 -5.61 -24.23
CA ARG A 45 2.84 -4.73 -23.08
C ARG A 45 2.28 -3.35 -23.36
N CYS A 46 1.80 -2.71 -22.32
CA CYS A 46 1.41 -1.33 -22.36
C CYS A 46 2.20 -0.53 -21.33
N THR A 47 2.82 0.55 -21.79
CA THR A 47 3.42 1.53 -20.89
C THR A 47 2.35 2.56 -20.57
N GLU A 48 1.97 2.66 -19.29
CA GLU A 48 1.08 3.71 -18.79
C GLU A 48 1.85 4.63 -17.86
N THR A 49 1.61 5.94 -17.97
CA THR A 49 1.96 6.88 -16.91
C THR A 49 0.72 7.17 -16.05
N PRO A 50 0.85 7.23 -14.71
CA PRO A 50 -0.29 7.57 -13.87
C PRO A 50 -0.76 9.01 -14.19
N GLY A 51 -1.99 9.40 -13.78
CA GLY A 51 -2.52 10.75 -14.08
C GLY A 51 -3.67 10.83 -15.09
N SER A 52 -4.53 9.81 -15.16
CA SER A 52 -5.81 9.78 -15.89
C SER A 52 -5.72 9.61 -17.42
N VAL A 53 -5.43 8.39 -17.88
CA VAL A 53 -6.34 7.55 -18.68
C VAL A 53 -5.77 6.13 -18.61
N TRP A 54 -6.29 5.25 -17.74
CA TRP A 54 -5.86 3.85 -17.65
C TRP A 54 -6.38 3.04 -18.86
N LYS A 55 -5.92 3.36 -20.07
CA LYS A 55 -6.36 2.71 -21.33
C LYS A 55 -5.97 1.23 -21.38
N CYS A 56 -4.97 0.85 -20.61
CA CYS A 56 -4.46 -0.50 -20.49
C CYS A 56 -5.02 -1.25 -19.28
N GLY A 57 -6.08 -0.71 -18.67
CA GLY A 57 -6.78 -1.32 -17.55
C GLY A 57 -7.72 -2.48 -17.92
N ASN A 58 -7.64 -3.05 -19.12
CA ASN A 58 -8.54 -4.13 -19.53
C ASN A 58 -7.81 -5.14 -20.43
N GLY A 59 -7.07 -6.06 -19.80
CA GLY A 59 -6.14 -6.96 -20.46
C GLY A 59 -4.71 -6.43 -20.52
N GLY A 60 -3.73 -7.34 -20.55
CA GLY A 60 -2.33 -7.03 -20.83
C GLY A 60 -1.48 -6.70 -19.61
N THR A 61 -0.29 -6.17 -19.85
CA THR A 61 0.69 -5.84 -18.81
C THR A 61 0.95 -4.33 -18.79
N ILE A 62 0.73 -3.68 -17.64
CA ILE A 62 1.10 -2.30 -17.36
C ILE A 62 2.51 -2.30 -16.76
N VAL A 63 3.44 -1.59 -17.39
CA VAL A 63 4.84 -1.53 -16.95
C VAL A 63 5.19 -0.11 -16.55
N PHE A 64 5.76 0.03 -15.34
CA PHE A 64 6.42 1.23 -14.87
C PHE A 64 7.95 1.08 -15.04
N PRO A 65 8.56 1.70 -16.07
CA PRO A 65 10.00 1.65 -16.31
C PRO A 65 10.89 1.93 -15.08
N GLU A 66 11.96 1.14 -14.92
CA GLU A 66 12.93 1.22 -13.80
C GLU A 66 13.77 2.49 -13.75
N ASP A 67 13.81 3.26 -14.83
CA ASP A 67 14.59 4.48 -15.01
C ASP A 67 13.74 5.76 -14.90
N GLN A 68 12.48 5.65 -14.45
CA GLN A 68 11.55 6.77 -14.35
C GLN A 68 10.98 6.93 -12.94
N SER A 69 11.09 8.15 -12.41
CA SER A 69 10.33 8.57 -11.22
C SER A 69 8.94 9.06 -11.64
N TYR A 70 7.92 8.62 -10.91
CA TYR A 70 6.53 9.02 -11.15
C TYR A 70 6.01 9.85 -9.98
N TRP A 71 5.48 11.04 -10.27
CA TRP A 71 4.98 11.95 -9.24
C TRP A 71 3.45 12.00 -9.18
N ILE A 72 2.85 11.25 -8.26
CA ILE A 72 1.41 11.18 -8.01
C ILE A 72 0.95 12.46 -7.31
N ALA A 73 0.54 13.46 -8.10
CA ALA A 73 0.04 14.75 -7.60
C ALA A 73 -1.49 14.90 -7.66
N SER A 74 -2.21 13.82 -7.92
CA SER A 74 -3.67 13.82 -7.94
C SER A 74 -4.23 12.46 -7.54
N ARG A 75 -5.48 12.43 -7.05
CA ARG A 75 -6.14 11.17 -6.68
C ARG A 75 -6.34 10.26 -7.90
N LEU A 76 -6.09 8.96 -7.72
CA LEU A 76 -6.18 7.94 -8.77
C LEU A 76 -7.25 6.90 -8.42
N ASN A 77 -8.08 6.53 -9.39
CA ASN A 77 -9.05 5.44 -9.25
C ASN A 77 -9.14 4.60 -10.54
N PRO A 78 -8.10 3.83 -10.89
CA PRO A 78 -8.22 2.84 -11.94
C PRO A 78 -9.26 1.76 -11.61
N ILE A 79 -10.05 1.43 -12.63
CA ILE A 79 -10.87 0.23 -12.65
C ILE A 79 -10.21 -0.72 -13.64
N LEU A 80 -9.63 -1.81 -13.13
CA LEU A 80 -8.79 -2.73 -13.90
C LEU A 80 -9.46 -4.10 -14.04
N SER A 81 -9.28 -4.75 -15.18
CA SER A 81 -9.72 -6.13 -15.42
C SER A 81 -8.64 -6.89 -16.16
N ASP A 82 -8.26 -8.06 -15.65
CA ASP A 82 -7.39 -9.00 -16.36
C ASP A 82 -6.01 -8.42 -16.70
N VAL A 83 -5.41 -7.67 -15.77
CA VAL A 83 -4.12 -6.99 -15.97
C VAL A 83 -3.02 -7.51 -15.07
N THR A 84 -1.78 -7.43 -15.55
CA THR A 84 -0.57 -7.53 -14.73
C THR A 84 0.05 -6.14 -14.61
N ILE A 85 0.41 -5.70 -13.40
CA ILE A 85 1.14 -4.46 -13.17
C ILE A 85 2.54 -4.81 -12.68
N GLU A 86 3.54 -4.29 -13.36
CA GLU A 86 4.95 -4.45 -13.03
C GLU A 86 5.50 -3.10 -12.57
N TRP A 87 5.90 -3.02 -11.30
CA TRP A 87 6.49 -1.83 -10.72
C TRP A 87 8.03 -1.89 -10.74
N PRO A 88 8.73 -0.75 -10.71
CA PRO A 88 10.19 -0.73 -10.77
C PRO A 88 10.80 -1.21 -9.45
N GLY A 89 11.78 -2.11 -9.47
CA GLY A 89 12.32 -2.74 -8.26
C GLY A 89 13.08 -1.82 -7.28
N GLU A 90 13.50 -2.40 -6.14
CA GLU A 90 14.03 -1.72 -4.94
C GLU A 90 15.27 -0.82 -5.15
N MET A 91 16.05 -1.07 -6.21
CA MET A 91 17.43 -0.58 -6.27
C MET A 91 17.58 0.90 -6.67
N ASN A 92 16.51 1.60 -7.03
CA ASN A 92 16.59 2.98 -7.49
C ASN A 92 15.61 3.90 -6.75
N ASP A 93 15.96 5.19 -6.57
CA ASP A 93 15.02 6.25 -6.13
C ASP A 93 13.89 6.53 -7.16
N PHE A 94 13.81 5.72 -8.22
CA PHE A 94 12.84 5.76 -9.31
C PHE A 94 11.63 4.87 -8.98
N SER A 95 10.78 5.37 -8.11
CA SER A 95 9.50 4.76 -7.76
C SER A 95 8.39 5.81 -7.80
N PRO A 96 7.12 5.39 -7.89
CA PRO A 96 6.03 6.31 -7.67
C PRO A 96 6.09 6.96 -6.27
N GLN A 97 5.85 8.26 -6.26
CA GLN A 97 5.90 9.09 -5.06
C GLN A 97 4.70 10.01 -5.05
N PHE A 98 4.04 10.10 -3.89
CA PHE A 98 2.90 11.01 -3.74
C PHE A 98 3.38 12.43 -3.48
N SER A 99 2.66 13.40 -4.03
CA SER A 99 2.96 14.80 -3.80
C SER A 99 2.87 15.20 -2.34
N ASP A 100 3.68 16.18 -1.96
CA ASP A 100 3.73 16.68 -0.60
C ASP A 100 2.67 17.77 -0.29
N ASP A 101 1.81 18.10 -1.27
CA ASP A 101 0.76 19.12 -1.18
C ASP A 101 -0.40 18.68 -0.26
N LEU A 102 -0.28 19.04 1.01
CA LEU A 102 -1.27 18.74 2.05
C LEU A 102 -2.63 19.39 1.78
N ASP A 103 -2.63 20.62 1.25
CA ASP A 103 -3.87 21.36 1.03
C ASP A 103 -4.65 20.75 -0.14
N TYR A 104 -3.95 20.27 -1.17
CA TYR A 104 -4.58 19.46 -2.22
C TYR A 104 -5.19 18.19 -1.62
N TRP A 105 -4.41 17.36 -0.93
CA TRP A 105 -4.83 16.04 -0.46
C TRP A 105 -5.99 16.05 0.54
N ARG A 106 -6.02 17.07 1.42
CA ARG A 106 -7.14 17.30 2.35
C ARG A 106 -8.46 17.63 1.65
N ASN A 107 -8.39 18.23 0.47
CA ASN A 107 -9.56 18.67 -0.30
C ASN A 107 -9.89 17.76 -1.50
N HIS A 108 -8.99 16.86 -1.89
CA HIS A 108 -9.08 16.08 -3.13
C HIS A 108 -8.70 14.61 -2.93
N SER A 109 -9.43 13.92 -2.05
CA SER A 109 -9.28 12.48 -1.78
C SER A 109 -10.60 11.73 -1.94
N TYR A 110 -10.57 10.41 -1.87
CA TYR A 110 -11.77 9.56 -1.83
C TYR A 110 -12.17 9.31 -0.36
N PRO A 111 -13.37 9.70 0.07
CA PRO A 111 -13.77 9.55 1.47
C PRO A 111 -13.98 8.07 1.81
N VAL A 112 -13.40 7.62 2.92
CA VAL A 112 -13.60 6.29 3.49
C VAL A 112 -14.39 6.46 4.80
N ALA A 113 -15.61 5.91 4.83
CA ALA A 113 -16.52 6.10 5.95
C ALA A 113 -15.96 5.53 7.26
N PHE A 114 -15.23 4.41 7.18
CA PHE A 114 -14.59 3.83 8.34
C PHE A 114 -13.55 4.77 8.92
N GLN A 115 -13.73 5.11 10.20
CA GLN A 115 -12.90 6.05 10.93
C GLN A 115 -12.70 7.42 10.24
N ASN A 116 -13.60 7.83 9.34
CA ASN A 116 -13.52 9.12 8.64
C ASN A 116 -12.15 9.34 7.99
N HIS A 117 -11.67 8.34 7.27
CA HIS A 117 -10.40 8.37 6.54
C HIS A 117 -10.58 8.82 5.10
N ALA A 118 -9.46 8.92 4.39
CA ALA A 118 -9.39 9.33 3.00
C ALA A 118 -8.42 8.43 2.23
N ALA A 119 -8.68 8.18 0.95
CA ALA A 119 -7.81 7.41 0.05
C ALA A 119 -7.33 8.27 -1.13
N GLY A 120 -6.05 8.13 -1.48
CA GLY A 120 -5.39 8.88 -2.54
C GLY A 120 -5.35 8.09 -3.84
N PHE A 121 -5.04 6.80 -3.74
CA PHE A 121 -5.02 5.88 -4.88
C PHE A 121 -5.85 4.64 -4.53
N VAL A 122 -6.95 4.48 -5.28
CA VAL A 122 -7.90 3.39 -5.16
C VAL A 122 -7.76 2.47 -6.37
N ILE A 123 -7.42 1.20 -6.15
CA ILE A 123 -7.43 0.18 -7.21
C ILE A 123 -8.73 -0.60 -7.08
N ALA A 124 -9.55 -0.57 -8.14
CA ALA A 124 -10.80 -1.30 -8.23
C ALA A 124 -10.78 -2.31 -9.39
N GLY A 125 -11.66 -3.32 -9.33
CA GLY A 125 -11.85 -4.27 -10.43
C GLY A 125 -11.42 -5.70 -10.11
N ARG A 126 -10.96 -6.47 -11.10
CA ARG A 126 -10.84 -7.92 -10.95
C ARG A 126 -9.68 -8.55 -11.71
N ASN A 127 -9.21 -9.71 -11.25
CA ASN A 127 -8.14 -10.46 -11.90
C ASN A 127 -6.91 -9.57 -12.17
N ILE A 128 -6.35 -9.04 -11.08
CA ILE A 128 -5.22 -8.10 -11.12
C ILE A 128 -4.03 -8.78 -10.47
N THR A 129 -2.92 -8.86 -11.18
CA THR A 129 -1.62 -9.27 -10.61
C THR A 129 -0.74 -8.03 -10.49
N ILE A 130 -0.10 -7.85 -9.34
CA ILE A 130 0.87 -6.77 -9.11
C ILE A 130 2.18 -7.43 -8.66
N ASP A 131 3.25 -7.25 -9.44
CA ASP A 131 4.60 -7.60 -9.02
C ASP A 131 5.39 -6.32 -8.79
N GLY A 132 5.81 -6.14 -7.53
CA GLY A 132 6.58 -4.99 -7.11
C GLY A 132 8.06 -5.07 -7.47
N TYR A 133 8.64 -6.24 -7.76
CA TYR A 133 10.10 -6.38 -7.89
C TYR A 133 10.92 -5.72 -6.74
N GLY A 134 10.32 -5.47 -5.58
CA GLY A 134 10.90 -4.70 -4.46
C GLY A 134 10.69 -3.17 -4.49
N THR A 135 9.79 -2.61 -5.30
CA THR A 135 9.57 -1.14 -5.42
C THR A 135 9.43 -0.45 -4.09
N ARG A 136 10.00 0.75 -3.95
CA ARG A 136 9.91 1.58 -2.76
C ARG A 136 8.98 2.77 -2.96
N GLU A 137 7.74 2.72 -2.51
CA GLU A 137 6.92 3.94 -2.46
C GLU A 137 7.41 4.88 -1.36
N ALA A 138 7.36 6.20 -1.51
CA ALA A 138 7.79 7.14 -0.45
C ALA A 138 6.76 8.25 -0.20
N GLY A 139 6.49 8.55 1.07
CA GLY A 139 5.68 9.68 1.52
C GLY A 139 6.23 10.30 2.80
N ASN A 140 5.87 11.56 3.09
CA ASN A 140 6.15 12.17 4.39
C ASN A 140 4.89 12.07 5.27
N THR A 141 5.02 11.55 6.50
CA THR A 141 3.92 11.37 7.45
C THR A 141 3.48 12.73 8.02
N GLN A 142 2.27 13.17 7.66
CA GLN A 142 1.68 14.44 8.08
C GLN A 142 0.16 14.27 8.19
N PRO A 143 -0.50 14.78 9.26
CA PRO A 143 -1.94 14.70 9.40
C PRO A 143 -2.71 15.27 8.20
N GLY A 144 -3.65 14.51 7.66
CA GLY A 144 -4.53 14.93 6.57
C GLY A 144 -4.12 14.46 5.16
N ARG A 145 -3.08 13.64 5.03
CA ARG A 145 -2.81 12.88 3.80
C ARG A 145 -3.63 11.59 3.77
N PRO A 146 -4.06 11.14 2.59
CA PRO A 146 -4.86 9.94 2.47
C PRO A 146 -4.01 8.65 2.52
N MET A 147 -4.68 7.51 2.63
CA MET A 147 -4.09 6.20 2.41
C MET A 147 -3.55 6.09 0.97
N PRO A 148 -2.28 5.72 0.78
CA PRO A 148 -1.65 5.67 -0.53
C PRO A 148 -2.04 4.44 -1.36
N PHE A 149 -2.52 3.33 -0.78
CA PHE A 149 -2.93 2.15 -1.56
C PHE A 149 -4.16 1.48 -1.00
N VAL A 150 -5.31 1.69 -1.66
CA VAL A 150 -6.58 1.08 -1.25
C VAL A 150 -7.13 0.19 -2.35
N PHE A 151 -7.19 -1.10 -2.10
CA PHE A 151 -7.93 -2.05 -2.93
C PHE A 151 -9.41 -1.96 -2.56
N TRP A 152 -10.23 -1.37 -3.43
CA TRP A 152 -11.64 -1.12 -3.14
C TRP A 152 -12.54 -1.77 -4.19
N ASN A 153 -13.44 -2.66 -3.74
CA ASN A 153 -14.39 -3.36 -4.60
C ASN A 153 -13.63 -4.20 -5.62
N VAL A 154 -12.87 -5.16 -5.08
CA VAL A 154 -11.95 -5.99 -5.85
C VAL A 154 -12.21 -7.49 -5.68
N SER A 155 -11.86 -8.26 -6.70
CA SER A 155 -11.91 -9.72 -6.65
C SER A 155 -10.77 -10.37 -7.43
N ASP A 156 -10.23 -11.47 -6.90
CA ASP A 156 -9.18 -12.25 -7.57
C ASP A 156 -7.91 -11.41 -7.79
N ILE A 157 -7.23 -11.06 -6.70
CA ILE A 157 -6.09 -10.12 -6.69
C ILE A 157 -4.85 -10.81 -6.14
N HIS A 158 -3.74 -10.73 -6.86
CA HIS A 158 -2.46 -11.29 -6.44
C HIS A 158 -1.43 -10.15 -6.38
N VAL A 159 -0.77 -9.98 -5.23
CA VAL A 159 0.25 -8.96 -5.02
C VAL A 159 1.50 -9.62 -4.44
N ASP A 160 2.61 -9.49 -5.16
CA ASP A 160 3.89 -10.08 -4.82
C ASP A 160 5.00 -9.01 -4.78
N ASN A 161 5.97 -9.18 -3.88
CA ASN A 161 7.23 -8.40 -3.84
C ASN A 161 7.03 -6.89 -3.75
N PHE A 162 6.04 -6.44 -2.99
CA PHE A 162 5.64 -5.04 -2.93
C PHE A 162 6.19 -4.35 -1.68
N TYR A 163 6.86 -3.21 -1.84
CA TYR A 163 7.45 -2.48 -0.73
C TYR A 163 6.88 -1.05 -0.60
N VAL A 164 6.37 -0.75 0.60
CA VAL A 164 5.78 0.55 0.92
C VAL A 164 6.66 1.22 1.96
N LYS A 165 7.38 2.28 1.57
CA LYS A 165 8.21 3.05 2.48
C LYS A 165 7.54 4.38 2.84
N ASP A 166 7.69 4.78 4.09
CA ASP A 166 7.18 6.02 4.66
C ASP A 166 5.73 6.35 4.18
N PRO A 167 4.78 5.42 4.32
CA PRO A 167 3.42 5.64 3.84
C PRO A 167 2.80 6.87 4.52
N GLN A 168 1.97 7.59 3.76
CA GLN A 168 1.31 8.81 4.25
C GLN A 168 0.34 8.56 5.41
N LEU A 169 -0.22 7.35 5.47
CA LEU A 169 -1.14 6.83 6.47
C LEU A 169 -1.06 5.28 6.43
N TRP A 170 -2.18 4.58 6.62
CA TRP A 170 -2.29 3.12 6.46
C TRP A 170 -1.78 2.70 5.09
N ALA A 171 -0.90 1.71 5.03
CA ALA A 171 -0.16 1.30 3.84
C ALA A 171 -1.09 0.57 2.83
N PRO A 172 -1.04 -0.76 2.56
CA PRO A 172 -2.10 -1.41 1.81
C PRO A 172 -3.36 -1.62 2.67
N ASN A 173 -4.49 -1.12 2.16
CA ASN A 173 -5.81 -1.34 2.72
C ASN A 173 -6.71 -2.10 1.74
N ILE A 174 -7.56 -2.98 2.26
CA ILE A 174 -8.61 -3.67 1.50
C ILE A 174 -9.97 -3.22 2.04
N THR A 175 -10.82 -2.72 1.15
CA THR A 175 -12.23 -2.43 1.44
C THR A 175 -13.12 -3.14 0.43
N ASN A 176 -13.97 -4.07 0.88
CA ASN A 176 -14.80 -4.89 0.00
C ASN A 176 -13.97 -5.70 -1.02
N GLY A 177 -13.17 -6.64 -0.51
CA GLY A 177 -12.24 -7.46 -1.29
C GLY A 177 -12.52 -8.95 -1.13
N THR A 178 -12.44 -9.72 -2.23
CA THR A 178 -12.65 -11.18 -2.20
C THR A 178 -11.56 -11.92 -2.97
N ASN A 179 -11.09 -13.06 -2.45
CA ASN A 179 -10.09 -13.91 -3.10
C ASN A 179 -8.80 -13.13 -3.40
N MET A 180 -8.04 -12.80 -2.37
CA MET A 180 -6.81 -12.03 -2.54
C MET A 180 -5.61 -12.71 -1.89
N GLN A 181 -4.46 -12.61 -2.54
CA GLN A 181 -3.20 -13.15 -2.07
C GLN A 181 -2.15 -12.05 -2.07
N PHE A 182 -1.47 -11.93 -0.93
CA PHE A 182 -0.40 -10.99 -0.70
C PHE A 182 0.79 -11.78 -0.20
N ASN A 183 1.92 -11.67 -0.88
CA ASN A 183 3.11 -12.41 -0.55
C ASN A 183 4.36 -11.55 -0.69
N ASN A 184 5.27 -11.66 0.28
CA ASN A 184 6.51 -10.88 0.30
C ASN A 184 6.23 -9.36 0.24
N ILE A 185 5.45 -8.88 1.21
CA ILE A 185 5.09 -7.47 1.32
C ILE A 185 5.90 -6.86 2.45
N ASN A 186 6.59 -5.76 2.18
CA ASN A 186 7.36 -5.04 3.17
C ASN A 186 6.75 -3.64 3.35
N CYS A 187 6.54 -3.23 4.59
CA CYS A 187 6.10 -1.88 4.95
C CYS A 187 7.11 -1.29 5.93
N ASN A 188 7.74 -0.18 5.58
CA ASN A 188 8.69 0.50 6.44
C ASN A 188 8.25 1.94 6.65
N ALA A 189 8.24 2.42 7.88
CA ALA A 189 7.95 3.82 8.16
C ALA A 189 8.98 4.34 9.17
N THR A 190 9.81 5.29 8.75
CA THR A 190 10.92 5.78 9.56
C THR A 190 10.99 7.30 9.56
N ALA A 191 10.93 7.91 10.74
CA ALA A 191 11.19 9.34 10.91
C ALA A 191 12.59 9.55 11.50
N ILE A 192 13.59 9.62 10.64
CA ILE A 192 15.00 9.81 11.04
C ILE A 192 15.26 11.16 11.72
N ASP A 193 14.43 12.17 11.44
CA ASP A 193 14.56 13.53 11.96
C ASP A 193 13.62 13.84 13.14
N ALA A 194 12.89 12.83 13.64
CA ALA A 194 12.01 13.02 14.78
C ALA A 194 12.83 13.41 16.04
N PRO A 195 12.49 14.52 16.73
CA PRO A 195 13.12 14.87 17.99
C PRO A 195 12.98 13.76 19.01
N TYR A 196 13.93 13.65 19.92
CA TYR A 196 13.89 12.64 20.97
C TYR A 196 12.59 12.72 21.79
N GLY A 197 11.83 11.62 21.80
CA GLY A 197 10.55 11.51 22.50
C GLY A 197 9.33 11.97 21.70
N GLU A 198 9.52 12.47 20.48
CA GLU A 198 8.43 12.77 19.55
C GLU A 198 8.16 11.57 18.64
N ASN A 199 6.88 11.31 18.39
CA ASN A 199 6.48 10.30 17.42
C ASN A 199 5.87 10.96 16.19
N TRP A 200 6.65 11.00 15.11
CA TRP A 200 6.22 11.52 13.81
C TRP A 200 5.67 10.42 12.88
N VAL A 201 5.80 9.15 13.25
CA VAL A 201 5.35 7.99 12.46
C VAL A 201 4.03 7.48 13.03
N GLN A 202 2.99 8.30 12.90
CA GLN A 202 1.65 7.99 13.40
C GLN A 202 0.78 7.40 12.30
N ASN A 203 -0.01 6.36 12.62
CA ASN A 203 -1.03 5.78 11.73
C ASN A 203 -0.46 5.22 10.40
N THR A 204 0.71 4.61 10.45
CA THR A 204 1.34 3.93 9.30
C THR A 204 1.09 2.42 9.34
N ASP A 205 -0.16 2.05 9.57
CA ASP A 205 -0.63 0.68 9.68
C ASP A 205 -0.20 -0.15 8.46
N GLY A 206 0.17 -1.40 8.71
CA GLY A 206 0.88 -2.22 7.73
C GLY A 206 -0.03 -2.93 6.73
N PHE A 207 -1.15 -3.47 7.18
CA PHE A 207 -2.09 -4.19 6.31
C PHE A 207 -3.48 -4.18 6.95
N ASP A 208 -4.40 -3.44 6.36
CA ASP A 208 -5.73 -3.21 6.90
C ASP A 208 -6.82 -3.84 6.04
N THR A 209 -7.85 -4.40 6.66
CA THR A 209 -8.97 -5.03 5.94
C THR A 209 -10.31 -4.60 6.51
N MET A 210 -11.27 -4.39 5.59
CA MET A 210 -12.68 -4.17 5.85
C MET A 210 -13.49 -4.88 4.78
N ASP A 211 -14.54 -5.59 5.18
CA ASP A 211 -15.39 -6.35 4.26
C ASP A 211 -14.56 -7.27 3.35
N ALA A 212 -13.68 -8.05 3.96
CA ALA A 212 -12.69 -8.86 3.27
C ALA A 212 -12.95 -10.36 3.47
N ARG A 213 -12.91 -11.12 2.37
CA ARG A 213 -13.14 -12.57 2.40
C ARG A 213 -12.12 -13.33 1.58
N ASN A 214 -11.65 -14.46 2.10
CA ASN A 214 -10.69 -15.33 1.40
C ASN A 214 -9.39 -14.58 1.07
N ILE A 215 -8.71 -14.15 2.13
CA ILE A 215 -7.46 -13.39 2.03
C ILE A 215 -6.31 -14.25 2.56
N ARG A 216 -5.20 -14.28 1.83
CA ARG A 216 -3.96 -14.89 2.29
C ARG A 216 -2.86 -13.85 2.33
N LEU A 217 -2.29 -13.62 3.50
CA LEU A 217 -1.10 -12.78 3.69
C LEU A 217 0.06 -13.66 4.17
N THR A 218 1.13 -13.73 3.37
CA THR A 218 2.30 -14.56 3.65
C THR A 218 3.59 -13.76 3.54
N ASN A 219 4.57 -14.01 4.41
CA ASN A 219 5.88 -13.33 4.37
C ASN A 219 5.74 -11.79 4.41
N PHE A 220 5.06 -11.27 5.42
CA PHE A 220 4.88 -9.83 5.63
C PHE A 220 5.91 -9.30 6.62
N VAL A 221 6.56 -8.18 6.29
CA VAL A 221 7.51 -7.49 7.16
C VAL A 221 7.02 -6.07 7.42
N LYS A 222 7.02 -5.65 8.69
CA LYS A 222 6.71 -4.28 9.10
C LYS A 222 7.75 -3.75 10.06
N ASP A 223 8.44 -2.69 9.66
CA ASP A 223 9.45 -1.98 10.46
C ASP A 223 9.10 -0.50 10.65
N PRO A 224 9.54 0.10 11.76
CA PRO A 224 8.74 0.27 12.98
C PRO A 224 7.36 0.91 12.74
N TYR A 225 6.40 0.59 13.62
CA TYR A 225 5.02 1.07 13.58
C TYR A 225 4.67 1.78 14.88
N GLU A 226 3.87 2.85 14.80
CA GLU A 226 3.09 3.33 15.94
C GLU A 226 1.64 3.58 15.53
N SER A 227 0.73 2.96 16.30
CA SER A 227 -0.69 3.25 16.23
C SER A 227 -0.94 4.54 17.00
N ALA A 228 -1.50 5.57 16.37
CA ALA A 228 -1.84 6.81 17.08
C ALA A 228 -2.97 6.64 18.13
N GLY A 229 -3.34 5.39 18.46
CA GLY A 229 -4.19 5.05 19.59
C GLY A 229 -5.59 5.63 19.50
N LEU A 230 -6.09 5.95 18.30
CA LEU A 230 -7.40 6.57 18.12
C LEU A 230 -8.51 5.52 18.21
N PRO A 231 -9.25 5.43 19.34
CA PRO A 231 -10.16 4.34 19.58
C PRO A 231 -11.57 4.74 19.10
N ARG A 232 -12.10 4.00 18.13
CA ARG A 232 -13.43 4.25 17.54
C ARG A 232 -14.24 2.97 17.47
N GLY A 233 -14.80 2.59 18.62
CA GLY A 233 -15.72 1.46 18.76
C GLY A 233 -17.03 1.68 17.99
N GLY A 234 -17.79 0.60 17.81
CA GLY A 234 -19.06 0.62 17.04
C GLY A 234 -18.90 0.40 15.53
N GLY A 235 -17.70 0.04 15.06
CA GLY A 235 -17.48 -0.37 13.67
C GLY A 235 -18.30 -1.62 13.29
N TRP A 236 -18.62 -1.72 12.00
CA TRP A 236 -19.38 -2.80 11.37
C TRP A 236 -18.62 -3.32 10.14
N GLY A 237 -18.96 -4.53 9.69
CA GLY A 237 -18.38 -5.18 8.51
C GLY A 237 -18.23 -6.69 8.66
N ASN A 238 -17.59 -7.33 7.69
CA ASN A 238 -17.32 -8.77 7.71
C ASN A 238 -15.89 -9.11 7.29
N VAL A 239 -15.16 -9.79 8.16
CA VAL A 239 -13.80 -10.28 7.93
C VAL A 239 -13.80 -11.79 8.12
N SER A 240 -13.55 -12.55 7.04
CA SER A 240 -13.67 -14.01 7.12
C SER A 240 -12.75 -14.78 6.20
N ASN A 241 -12.39 -16.01 6.60
CA ASN A 241 -11.53 -16.90 5.83
C ASN A 241 -10.19 -16.22 5.49
N ILE A 242 -9.44 -15.84 6.52
CA ILE A 242 -8.15 -15.17 6.37
C ILE A 242 -7.03 -16.04 6.97
N ILE A 243 -5.95 -16.19 6.23
CA ILE A 243 -4.74 -16.86 6.72
C ILE A 243 -3.60 -15.84 6.74
N PHE A 244 -3.07 -15.59 7.93
CA PHE A 244 -1.79 -14.92 8.14
C PHE A 244 -0.74 -16.00 8.35
N SER A 245 0.33 -16.01 7.55
CA SER A 245 1.36 -17.05 7.71
C SER A 245 2.79 -16.60 7.48
N ASN A 246 3.72 -17.26 8.18
CA ASN A 246 5.17 -17.04 8.09
C ASN A 246 5.56 -15.59 8.48
N PHE A 247 5.33 -15.24 9.74
CA PHE A 247 5.68 -13.92 10.29
C PHE A 247 6.82 -14.06 11.31
N GLU A 248 7.77 -13.13 11.27
CA GLU A 248 8.83 -12.99 12.26
C GLU A 248 8.64 -11.70 13.07
N PHE A 249 8.57 -11.84 14.39
CA PHE A 249 8.36 -10.72 15.32
C PHE A 249 9.68 -10.35 15.99
N GLN A 250 10.08 -9.09 15.88
CA GLN A 250 11.27 -8.57 16.56
C GLN A 250 10.91 -7.32 17.37
N GLY A 251 10.49 -7.53 18.62
CA GLY A 251 10.27 -6.44 19.57
C GLY A 251 8.93 -5.72 19.42
N ALA A 252 7.95 -6.35 18.78
CA ALA A 252 6.58 -5.84 18.78
C ALA A 252 5.99 -5.91 20.20
N ASN A 253 5.06 -4.99 20.53
CA ASN A 253 4.40 -4.99 21.84
C ASN A 253 3.54 -6.25 22.07
N THR A 254 2.91 -6.78 21.03
CA THR A 254 2.11 -8.02 21.09
C THR A 254 2.27 -8.81 19.79
N GLY A 255 2.04 -10.12 19.86
CA GLY A 255 1.90 -10.99 18.69
C GLY A 255 0.52 -10.86 18.06
N PRO A 256 0.00 -11.91 17.38
CA PRO A 256 -1.33 -11.90 16.80
C PRO A 256 -2.42 -11.46 17.79
N MET A 257 -3.29 -10.56 17.33
CA MET A 257 -4.37 -10.05 18.14
C MET A 257 -5.64 -9.82 17.31
N ILE A 258 -6.78 -10.21 17.86
CA ILE A 258 -8.10 -9.73 17.42
C ILE A 258 -8.67 -8.91 18.57
N TYR A 259 -9.06 -7.66 18.29
CA TYR A 259 -9.57 -6.77 19.32
C TYR A 259 -10.74 -5.93 18.80
N GLN A 260 -11.95 -6.22 19.27
CA GLN A 260 -13.20 -5.56 18.88
C GLN A 260 -13.75 -4.63 19.98
N ASN A 261 -13.04 -4.52 21.10
CA ASN A 261 -13.43 -3.74 22.27
C ASN A 261 -12.72 -2.38 22.36
N GLU A 262 -11.99 -1.98 21.31
CA GLU A 262 -11.38 -0.65 21.23
C GLU A 262 -12.43 0.41 20.87
N GLY A 263 -12.52 1.46 21.68
CA GLY A 263 -13.49 2.55 21.53
C GLY A 263 -13.64 3.41 22.79
N ASN A 264 -13.05 4.60 22.78
CA ASN A 264 -13.12 5.64 23.81
C ASN A 264 -13.03 5.15 25.28
N ASN A 265 -11.85 4.67 25.71
CA ASN A 265 -11.58 4.26 27.11
C ASN A 265 -12.55 3.20 27.68
N GLY A 266 -13.08 2.29 26.85
CA GLY A 266 -13.95 1.19 27.28
C GLY A 266 -15.45 1.50 27.33
N SER A 267 -15.87 2.72 26.98
CA SER A 267 -17.29 3.13 27.01
C SER A 267 -18.17 2.39 26.00
N TYR A 268 -17.57 1.78 24.97
CA TYR A 268 -18.23 1.06 23.90
C TYR A 268 -17.72 -0.39 23.76
N ALA A 269 -17.08 -0.93 24.79
CA ALA A 269 -16.69 -2.34 24.81
C ALA A 269 -17.92 -3.24 24.57
N GLY A 270 -17.76 -4.29 23.77
CA GLY A 270 -18.82 -5.24 23.43
C GLY A 270 -19.84 -4.75 22.39
N THR A 271 -19.73 -3.51 21.91
CA THR A 271 -20.74 -2.92 21.00
C THR A 271 -20.46 -3.11 19.51
N SER A 272 -19.25 -3.57 19.13
CA SER A 272 -18.90 -3.72 17.72
C SER A 272 -19.86 -4.65 16.98
N LEU A 273 -20.23 -4.25 15.77
CA LEU A 273 -21.05 -5.04 14.85
C LEU A 273 -20.21 -5.71 13.75
N MET A 274 -18.89 -5.69 13.90
CA MET A 274 -17.96 -6.35 12.98
C MET A 274 -18.05 -7.86 13.22
N THR A 275 -18.19 -8.63 12.14
CA THR A 275 -18.12 -10.09 12.19
C THR A 275 -16.71 -10.54 11.80
N VAL A 276 -16.11 -11.40 12.64
CA VAL A 276 -14.75 -11.92 12.43
C VAL A 276 -14.75 -13.42 12.68
N PHE A 277 -14.47 -14.23 11.66
CA PHE A 277 -14.46 -15.69 11.83
C PHE A 277 -13.63 -16.43 10.79
N ASN A 278 -13.24 -17.67 11.10
CA ASN A 278 -12.39 -18.50 10.24
C ASN A 278 -11.07 -17.78 9.91
N ILE A 279 -10.30 -17.49 10.95
CA ILE A 279 -9.02 -16.79 10.87
C ILE A 279 -7.92 -17.73 11.37
N THR A 280 -6.86 -17.89 10.61
CA THR A 280 -5.70 -18.70 10.99
C THR A 280 -4.45 -17.84 11.09
N PHE A 281 -3.77 -17.91 12.22
CA PHE A 281 -2.41 -17.42 12.41
C PHE A 281 -1.45 -18.61 12.39
N ALA A 282 -0.66 -18.76 11.32
CA ALA A 282 0.21 -19.91 11.10
C ALA A 282 1.70 -19.54 11.05
N ASN A 283 2.58 -20.31 11.70
CA ASN A 283 4.04 -20.14 11.64
C ASN A 283 4.50 -18.73 12.04
N PHE A 284 4.27 -18.37 13.29
CA PHE A 284 4.73 -17.11 13.87
C PHE A 284 5.95 -17.40 14.76
N THR A 285 7.05 -16.69 14.56
CA THR A 285 8.29 -16.88 15.35
C THR A 285 8.88 -15.57 15.84
N GLY A 286 9.71 -15.59 16.88
CA GLY A 286 10.49 -14.42 17.31
C GLY A 286 10.20 -14.01 18.76
N TYR A 287 10.18 -12.69 19.03
CA TYR A 287 9.94 -12.16 20.36
C TYR A 287 9.07 -10.90 20.40
N VAL A 288 8.31 -10.76 21.49
CA VAL A 288 7.50 -9.60 21.83
C VAL A 288 8.01 -8.94 23.11
N THR A 289 7.76 -7.64 23.26
CA THR A 289 8.19 -6.85 24.42
C THR A 289 7.09 -6.58 25.45
N ASN A 290 5.99 -7.35 25.39
CA ASN A 290 4.83 -7.15 26.25
C ASN A 290 5.20 -7.26 27.74
N GLU A 291 4.87 -6.23 28.52
CA GLU A 291 5.11 -6.20 29.97
C GLU A 291 4.13 -7.11 30.74
N ASN A 292 2.99 -7.46 30.14
CA ASN A 292 1.92 -8.24 30.76
C ASN A 292 2.02 -9.76 30.54
N GLU A 293 3.13 -10.25 29.98
CA GLU A 293 3.39 -11.69 29.73
C GLU A 293 2.35 -12.38 28.82
N VAL A 294 1.62 -11.62 28.00
CA VAL A 294 0.68 -12.14 26.99
C VAL A 294 1.26 -11.98 25.60
N THR A 295 1.40 -13.07 24.86
CA THR A 295 1.94 -13.07 23.48
C THR A 295 0.88 -12.83 22.42
N SER A 296 -0.39 -13.16 22.70
CA SER A 296 -1.49 -13.04 21.74
C SER A 296 -2.82 -12.89 22.47
N THR A 297 -3.75 -12.11 21.92
CA THR A 297 -5.03 -11.78 22.57
C THR A 297 -6.18 -11.87 21.59
N ILE A 298 -7.28 -12.50 21.99
CA ILE A 298 -8.56 -12.45 21.27
C ILE A 298 -9.59 -11.79 22.19
N SER A 299 -10.07 -10.62 21.80
CA SER A 299 -11.05 -9.81 22.53
C SER A 299 -12.18 -9.46 21.57
N SER A 300 -13.24 -10.28 21.60
CA SER A 300 -14.37 -10.17 20.68
C SER A 300 -15.49 -9.29 21.24
N SER A 301 -16.39 -8.86 20.35
CA SER A 301 -17.64 -8.19 20.71
C SER A 301 -18.61 -9.16 21.38
N GLU A 302 -19.39 -8.69 22.34
CA GLU A 302 -20.50 -9.47 22.92
C GLU A 302 -21.65 -9.64 21.91
N ASN A 303 -21.89 -8.61 21.08
CA ASN A 303 -22.96 -8.64 20.08
C ASN A 303 -22.62 -9.52 18.87
N HIS A 304 -21.33 -9.62 18.51
CA HIS A 304 -20.83 -10.37 17.36
C HIS A 304 -19.53 -11.10 17.74
N PRO A 305 -19.61 -12.20 18.52
CA PRO A 305 -18.43 -12.92 18.99
C PRO A 305 -17.64 -13.51 17.83
N CYS A 306 -16.31 -13.54 17.96
CA CYS A 306 -15.45 -14.23 17.00
C CYS A 306 -15.58 -15.75 17.18
N TYR A 307 -15.44 -16.50 16.08
CA TYR A 307 -15.46 -17.96 16.10
C TYR A 307 -14.53 -18.53 15.02
N ASP A 308 -14.13 -19.80 15.16
CA ASP A 308 -13.18 -20.47 14.26
C ASP A 308 -11.86 -19.70 14.09
N ILE A 309 -11.26 -19.32 15.21
CA ILE A 309 -9.94 -18.67 15.24
C ILE A 309 -8.89 -19.70 15.61
N ASP A 310 -7.90 -19.91 14.75
CA ASP A 310 -6.88 -20.92 14.89
C ASP A 310 -5.46 -20.33 15.00
N PHE A 311 -4.66 -20.93 15.86
CA PHE A 311 -3.26 -20.58 16.09
C PHE A 311 -2.42 -21.83 15.85
N ASP A 312 -1.80 -21.90 14.68
CA ASP A 312 -0.98 -23.03 14.25
C ASP A 312 0.50 -22.64 14.30
N ASN A 313 1.29 -23.34 15.11
CA ASN A 313 2.73 -23.09 15.22
C ASN A 313 3.10 -21.60 15.52
N VAL A 314 2.48 -21.02 16.55
CA VAL A 314 2.79 -19.67 17.05
C VAL A 314 3.76 -19.78 18.23
N LEU A 315 5.03 -19.45 17.98
CA LEU A 315 6.17 -19.60 18.88
C LEU A 315 6.83 -18.24 19.16
N LEU A 316 6.26 -17.48 20.10
CA LEU A 316 6.75 -16.14 20.47
C LEU A 316 7.34 -16.13 21.87
N ASN A 317 8.56 -15.60 22.00
CA ASN A 317 9.21 -15.38 23.29
C ASN A 317 8.84 -14.00 23.86
N ILE A 318 8.76 -13.89 25.19
CA ILE A 318 8.56 -12.60 25.86
C ILE A 318 9.92 -12.10 26.34
N THR A 319 10.31 -10.91 25.90
CA THR A 319 11.48 -10.20 26.41
C THR A 319 11.00 -8.95 27.14
N LYS A 320 11.47 -8.68 28.37
CA LYS A 320 11.16 -7.41 29.02
C LYS A 320 11.81 -6.28 28.22
N SER A 321 11.07 -5.20 27.98
CA SER A 321 11.62 -3.97 27.38
C SER A 321 12.93 -3.59 28.06
N PRO A 322 14.03 -3.33 27.32
CA PRO A 322 15.30 -2.97 27.92
C PRO A 322 15.09 -1.75 28.83
N GLY A 323 15.42 -1.91 30.12
CA GLY A 323 15.22 -0.88 31.12
C GLY A 323 15.90 0.43 30.72
N LYS A 324 15.20 1.56 30.87
CA LYS A 324 15.75 2.89 30.61
C LYS A 324 16.84 3.20 31.65
N ILE A 325 18.11 3.19 31.26
CA ILE A 325 19.19 3.71 32.10
C ILE A 325 19.11 5.24 32.04
N ARG A 326 18.78 5.88 33.16
CA ARG A 326 18.73 7.34 33.28
C ARG A 326 20.01 7.81 33.99
N GLU A 327 20.92 8.42 33.24
CA GLU A 327 22.08 9.10 33.81
C GLU A 327 21.69 10.55 34.13
N ASN A 328 21.42 10.86 35.40
CA ASN A 328 21.20 12.23 35.83
C ASN A 328 22.57 12.91 35.99
N ARG A 329 22.95 13.80 35.06
CA ARG A 329 24.03 14.76 35.31
C ARG A 329 23.45 15.99 36.01
N HIS A 330 23.94 16.24 37.22
CA HIS A 330 23.61 17.43 38.03
C HIS A 330 24.28 18.69 37.48
#